data_AF-G9PL42-F1
#
_entry.id   AF-G9PL42-F1
#
_cell.length_a   1.000
_cell.length_b   1.000
_cell.length_c   1.000
_cell.angle_alpha   90.00
_cell.angle_beta   90.00
_cell.angle_gamma   90.00
#
_symmetry.space_group_name_H-M   'P 1'
#
loop_
_entity.id
_entity.type
_entity.pdbx_description
1 polymer ?
#
loop_
_entity_poly.entity_id
_entity_poly.type
_entity_poly.pdbx_seq_one_letter_code
_entity_poly.pdbx_strand_id
1 'polypeptide(L)'
;MWHSFTPSLELSSWPQGYFGILTVFFLHQRRLKLALTSYVIVDITHIIPILVLDIPIAPFVRSIAFQSINVLTAATVIALVRSIEPRITAMQRQAHQAQVLRTARQARLEAETTLLTDVSRRSRPVLEQLRSLTDTPSDTLVQMARRVEAELRDLIRVPRLASQPALVAAVRQARDRGVDVVQLDDSQQDTDLTITPPPLPTTLVDTATRMLHRAKNGESVVLRLCPQHSPYAATIQRRGAAGAIALERIRRAS
;
A
#
# COMPACT_ATOMS: atom_id res chain seq x y z
N MET A 1 55.83 44.44 -46.11
CA MET A 1 55.65 44.71 -44.67
C MET A 1 54.66 43.67 -44.17
N TRP A 2 55.15 42.51 -43.74
CA TRP A 2 54.30 41.42 -43.25
C TRP A 2 54.04 41.66 -41.77
N HIS A 3 52.77 41.83 -41.40
CA HIS A 3 52.37 42.00 -40.01
C HIS A 3 52.73 40.75 -39.21
N SER A 4 53.43 40.95 -38.10
CA SER A 4 53.62 39.98 -37.04
C SER A 4 52.26 39.61 -36.45
N PHE A 5 51.67 38.52 -36.90
CA PHE A 5 50.57 37.89 -36.19
C PHE A 5 51.13 37.36 -34.87
N THR A 6 50.97 38.13 -33.78
CA THR A 6 51.00 37.56 -32.44
C THR A 6 49.67 36.83 -32.27
N PRO A 7 49.64 35.48 -32.22
CA PRO A 7 48.41 34.78 -31.89
C PRO A 7 48.12 35.09 -30.42
N SER A 8 47.27 36.08 -30.15
CA SER A 8 46.67 36.21 -28.84
C SER A 8 45.87 34.94 -28.59
N LEU A 9 46.06 34.35 -27.42
CA LEU A 9 45.37 33.15 -26.92
C LEU A 9 43.84 33.24 -26.92
N GLU A 10 43.26 34.35 -27.36
CA GLU A 10 41.82 34.55 -27.47
C GLU A 10 41.19 33.69 -28.57
N LEU A 11 41.93 33.32 -29.62
CA LEU A 11 41.44 32.48 -30.72
C LEU A 11 41.45 30.96 -30.43
N SER A 12 42.09 30.52 -29.34
CA SER A 12 42.30 29.08 -29.04
C SER A 12 41.39 28.51 -27.94
N SER A 13 40.52 29.33 -27.34
CA SER A 13 39.73 28.93 -26.17
C SER A 13 38.54 28.00 -26.50
N TRP A 14 38.07 28.03 -27.75
CA TRP A 14 36.85 27.33 -28.16
C TRP A 14 37.01 25.81 -28.23
N PRO A 15 38.05 25.24 -28.89
CA PRO A 15 38.27 23.79 -28.90
C PRO A 15 38.40 23.22 -27.49
N GLN A 16 39.07 23.94 -26.59
CA GLN A 16 39.33 23.49 -25.23
C GLN A 16 38.05 23.38 -24.37
N GLY A 17 37.11 24.31 -24.55
CA GLY A 17 35.78 24.21 -23.94
C GLY A 17 35.03 22.94 -24.36
N TYR A 18 35.04 22.59 -25.64
CA TYR A 18 34.37 21.39 -26.15
C TYR A 18 34.96 20.11 -25.58
N PHE A 19 36.29 20.00 -25.47
CA PHE A 19 36.89 18.81 -24.88
C PHE A 19 36.69 18.70 -23.37
N GLY A 20 36.61 19.82 -22.66
CA GLY A 20 36.20 19.86 -21.25
C GLY A 20 34.80 19.27 -21.08
N ILE A 21 33.84 19.73 -21.89
CA ILE A 21 32.46 19.22 -21.88
C ILE A 21 32.42 17.72 -22.22
N LEU A 22 33.17 17.27 -23.22
CA LEU A 22 33.24 15.88 -23.65
C LEU A 22 33.83 14.95 -22.58
N THR A 23 34.86 15.41 -21.87
CA THR A 23 35.48 14.69 -20.74
C THR A 23 34.49 14.56 -19.58
N VAL A 24 33.78 15.64 -19.24
CA VAL A 24 32.72 15.62 -18.20
C VAL A 24 31.56 14.71 -18.61
N PHE A 25 31.18 14.70 -19.88
CA PHE A 25 30.14 13.81 -20.41
C PHE A 25 30.52 12.33 -20.27
N PHE A 26 31.76 11.95 -20.61
CA PHE A 26 32.22 10.58 -20.40
C PHE A 26 32.30 10.19 -18.93
N LEU A 27 32.69 11.13 -18.06
CA LEU A 27 32.69 10.92 -16.62
C LEU A 27 31.27 10.71 -16.07
N HIS A 28 30.30 11.47 -16.59
CA HIS A 28 28.87 11.30 -16.32
C HIS A 28 28.32 9.95 -16.83
N GLN A 29 28.85 9.41 -17.94
CA GLN A 29 28.49 8.09 -18.45
C GLN A 29 29.25 6.91 -17.81
N ARG A 30 30.09 7.17 -16.79
CA ARG A 30 30.99 6.17 -16.17
C ARG A 30 32.00 5.55 -17.15
N ARG A 31 32.29 6.21 -18.27
CA ARG A 31 33.24 5.77 -19.29
C ARG A 31 34.63 6.36 -19.00
N LEU A 32 35.22 5.97 -17.87
CA LEU A 32 36.50 6.53 -17.39
C LEU A 32 37.64 6.41 -18.41
N LYS A 33 37.71 5.30 -19.14
CA LYS A 33 38.71 5.10 -20.20
C LYS A 33 38.59 6.17 -21.28
N LEU A 34 37.37 6.44 -21.76
CA LEU A 34 37.13 7.45 -22.80
C LEU A 34 37.35 8.87 -22.29
N ALA A 35 37.02 9.15 -21.02
CA ALA A 35 37.31 10.44 -20.38
C ALA A 35 38.82 10.69 -20.26
N LEU A 36 39.59 9.67 -19.88
CA LEU A 36 41.05 9.76 -19.82
C LEU A 36 41.64 9.92 -21.23
N THR A 37 41.14 9.16 -22.20
CA THR A 37 41.60 9.27 -23.60
C THR A 37 41.31 10.66 -24.16
N SER A 38 40.12 11.23 -23.95
CA SER A 38 39.80 12.59 -24.40
C SER A 38 40.69 13.63 -23.75
N TYR A 39 40.98 13.47 -22.45
CA TYR A 39 41.87 14.36 -21.72
C TYR A 39 43.30 14.33 -22.27
N VAL A 40 43.87 13.14 -22.49
CA VAL A 40 45.23 12.95 -23.04
C VAL A 40 45.35 13.50 -24.47
N ILE A 41 44.32 13.32 -25.32
CA ILE A 41 44.32 13.87 -26.69
C ILE A 41 44.43 15.40 -26.67
N VAL A 42 43.76 16.06 -25.72
CA VAL A 42 43.85 17.51 -25.56
C VAL A 42 45.26 17.92 -25.16
N ASP A 43 45.85 17.26 -24.16
CA ASP A 43 47.19 17.57 -23.69
C ASP A 43 48.23 17.42 -24.83
N ILE A 44 48.13 16.35 -25.63
CA ILE A 44 48.99 16.13 -26.80
C ILE A 44 48.83 17.26 -27.83
N THR A 45 47.61 17.72 -28.06
CA THR A 45 47.32 18.82 -29.01
C THR A 45 48.00 20.14 -28.58
N HIS A 46 48.18 20.36 -27.27
CA HIS A 46 48.87 21.52 -26.72
C HIS A 46 50.40 21.40 -26.75
N ILE A 47 50.95 20.18 -26.81
CA ILE A 47 52.40 19.92 -26.86
C ILE A 47 52.97 20.15 -28.27
N ILE A 48 52.19 19.86 -29.33
CA ILE A 48 52.66 19.98 -30.73
C ILE A 48 53.13 21.41 -31.09
N PRO A 49 52.39 22.49 -30.78
CA PRO A 49 52.84 23.85 -31.09
C PRO A 49 54.08 24.29 -30.29
N ILE A 50 54.24 23.80 -29.06
CA ILE A 50 55.40 24.09 -28.22
C ILE A 50 56.67 23.50 -28.86
N LEU A 51 56.59 22.25 -29.32
CA LEU A 51 57.75 21.54 -29.89
C LEU A 51 58.09 21.94 -31.32
N VAL A 52 57.08 22.33 -32.12
CA VAL A 52 57.26 22.58 -33.57
C VAL A 52 57.45 24.06 -33.90
N LEU A 53 56.90 24.96 -33.07
CA LEU A 53 56.82 26.40 -33.38
C LEU A 53 57.53 27.28 -32.33
N ASP A 54 58.27 26.69 -31.37
CA ASP A 54 59.01 27.37 -30.29
C ASP A 54 58.16 28.42 -29.52
N ILE A 55 56.87 28.14 -29.33
CA ILE A 55 55.95 29.04 -28.63
C ILE A 55 56.21 28.98 -27.11
N PRO A 56 56.15 30.11 -26.37
CA PRO A 56 56.30 30.11 -24.92
C PRO A 56 55.36 29.12 -24.20
N ILE A 57 55.90 28.37 -23.24
CA ILE A 57 55.19 27.30 -22.52
C ILE A 57 54.17 27.84 -21.50
N ALA A 58 54.42 29.02 -20.93
CA ALA A 58 53.63 29.62 -19.85
C ALA A 58 52.09 29.67 -20.10
N PRO A 59 51.57 30.08 -21.27
CA PRO A 59 50.14 30.08 -21.53
C PRO A 59 49.52 28.67 -21.60
N PHE A 60 50.25 27.67 -22.08
CA PHE A 60 49.78 26.29 -22.14
C PHE A 60 49.64 25.67 -20.75
N VAL A 61 50.63 25.90 -19.88
CA VAL A 61 50.57 25.47 -18.47
C VAL A 61 49.36 26.07 -17.75
N ARG A 62 49.09 27.36 -17.97
CA ARG A 62 47.92 28.04 -17.41
C ARG A 62 46.62 27.40 -17.91
N SER A 63 46.54 27.06 -19.20
CA SER A 63 45.35 26.45 -19.78
C SER A 63 45.08 25.04 -19.26
N ILE A 64 46.11 24.20 -19.18
CA ILE A 64 46.02 22.84 -18.61
C ILE A 64 45.59 22.90 -17.13
N ALA A 65 46.12 23.86 -16.37
CA ALA A 65 45.74 24.07 -14.98
C ALA A 65 44.24 24.43 -14.85
N PHE A 66 43.74 25.38 -15.65
CA PHE A 66 42.31 25.72 -15.66
C PHE A 66 41.41 24.54 -16.08
N GLN A 67 41.81 23.77 -17.08
CA GLN A 67 41.07 22.58 -17.52
C GLN A 67 41.05 21.50 -16.44
N SER A 68 42.18 21.28 -15.75
CA SER A 68 42.28 20.33 -14.64
C SER A 68 41.32 20.69 -13.51
N ILE A 69 41.27 21.99 -13.14
CA ILE A 69 40.36 22.51 -12.12
C ILE A 69 38.89 22.29 -12.53
N ASN A 70 38.54 22.59 -13.78
CA ASN A 70 37.18 22.41 -14.28
C ASN A 70 36.73 20.94 -14.29
N VAL A 71 37.60 20.04 -14.75
CA VAL A 71 37.32 18.59 -14.76
C VAL A 71 37.20 18.06 -13.34
N LEU A 72 38.09 18.45 -12.43
CA LEU A 72 38.05 18.04 -11.02
C LEU A 72 36.78 18.53 -10.31
N THR A 73 36.37 19.77 -10.58
CA THR A 73 35.14 20.35 -10.03
C THR A 73 33.93 19.56 -10.50
N ALA A 74 33.80 19.32 -11.81
CA ALA A 74 32.71 18.52 -12.37
C ALA A 74 32.72 17.07 -11.85
N ALA A 75 33.90 16.46 -11.74
CA ALA A 75 34.07 15.13 -11.17
C ALA A 75 33.56 15.04 -9.74
N THR A 76 33.89 16.03 -8.91
CA THR A 76 33.49 16.11 -7.51
C THR A 76 31.97 16.25 -7.38
N VAL A 77 31.35 17.13 -8.18
CA VAL A 77 29.89 17.30 -8.19
C VAL A 77 29.19 16.02 -8.65
N ILE A 78 29.66 15.38 -9.72
CA ILE A 78 29.10 14.12 -10.21
C ILE A 78 29.22 13.02 -9.15
N ALA A 79 30.36 12.91 -8.48
CA ALA A 79 30.58 11.95 -7.40
C ALA A 79 29.65 12.21 -6.20
N LEU A 80 29.49 13.49 -5.82
CA LEU A 80 28.61 13.90 -4.73
C LEU A 80 27.15 13.56 -5.02
N VAL A 81 26.62 13.95 -6.20
CA VAL A 81 25.24 13.65 -6.62
C VAL A 81 24.99 12.14 -6.63
N ARG A 82 25.90 11.36 -7.21
CA ARG A 82 25.80 9.89 -7.26
C ARG A 82 25.85 9.23 -5.88
N SER A 83 26.52 9.83 -4.91
CA SER A 83 26.56 9.31 -3.54
C SER A 83 25.26 9.54 -2.78
N ILE A 84 24.53 10.60 -3.13
CA ILE A 84 23.31 11.05 -2.45
C ILE A 84 22.06 10.39 -3.04
N GLU A 85 21.98 10.26 -4.37
CA GLU A 85 20.83 9.69 -5.08
C GLU A 85 20.36 8.32 -4.52
N PRO A 86 21.21 7.28 -4.35
CA PRO A 86 20.76 6.01 -3.81
C PRO A 86 20.30 6.12 -2.35
N ARG A 87 20.87 7.05 -1.58
CA ARG A 87 20.48 7.28 -0.17
C ARG A 87 19.10 7.93 -0.11
N ILE A 88 18.83 8.92 -0.96
CA ILE A 88 17.50 9.55 -1.06
C ILE A 88 16.46 8.51 -1.47
N THR A 89 16.73 7.73 -2.51
CA THR A 89 15.79 6.69 -2.97
C THR A 89 15.56 5.63 -1.88
N ALA A 90 16.60 5.22 -1.16
CA ALA A 90 16.46 4.27 -0.05
C ALA A 90 15.62 4.85 1.10
N MET A 91 15.88 6.10 1.51
CA MET A 91 15.11 6.79 2.54
C MET A 91 13.64 6.97 2.14
N GLN A 92 13.38 7.35 0.88
CA GLN A 92 12.01 7.46 0.37
C GLN A 92 11.28 6.11 0.37
N ARG A 93 11.94 5.03 -0.02
CA ARG A 93 11.37 3.67 0.05
C ARG A 93 11.06 3.26 1.48
N GLN A 94 11.99 3.50 2.42
CA GLN A 94 11.79 3.21 3.84
C GLN A 94 10.65 4.04 4.44
N ALA A 95 10.60 5.35 4.13
CA ALA A 95 9.52 6.23 4.59
C ALA A 95 8.16 5.79 4.04
N HIS A 96 8.11 5.42 2.76
CA HIS A 96 6.89 4.90 2.13
C HIS A 96 6.44 3.58 2.79
N GLN A 97 7.35 2.63 3.02
CA GLN A 97 7.05 1.38 3.72
C GLN A 97 6.56 1.61 5.16
N ALA A 98 7.21 2.50 5.91
CA ALA A 98 6.79 2.87 7.25
C ALA A 98 5.39 3.51 7.24
N GLN A 99 5.08 4.34 6.25
CA GLN A 99 3.76 4.95 6.10
C GLN A 99 2.67 3.91 5.79
N VAL A 100 2.94 2.93 4.92
CA VAL A 100 2.01 1.83 4.64
C VAL A 100 1.72 1.01 5.91
N LEU A 101 2.75 0.69 6.70
CA LEU A 101 2.56 -0.04 7.96
C LEU A 101 1.78 0.77 9.00
N ARG A 102 2.03 2.08 9.10
CA ARG A 102 1.31 2.97 10.02
C ARG A 102 -0.17 3.08 9.66
N THR A 103 -0.48 3.27 8.39
CA THR A 103 -1.87 3.37 7.90
C THR A 103 -2.64 2.06 8.12
N ALA A 104 -2.03 0.90 7.83
CA ALA A 104 -2.64 -0.40 8.10
C ALA A 104 -2.87 -0.62 9.62
N ARG A 105 -1.90 -0.25 10.46
CA ARG A 105 -2.04 -0.35 11.93
C ARG A 105 -3.14 0.56 12.46
N GLN A 106 -3.22 1.79 11.95
CA GLN A 106 -4.25 2.73 12.35
C GLN A 106 -5.65 2.22 11.97
N ALA A 107 -5.85 1.74 10.74
CA ALA A 107 -7.13 1.16 10.32
C ALA A 107 -7.55 -0.04 11.20
N ARG A 108 -6.59 -0.87 11.63
CA ARG A 108 -6.85 -1.97 12.56
C ARG A 108 -7.30 -1.48 13.94
N LEU A 109 -6.63 -0.47 14.49
CA LEU A 109 -7.00 0.11 15.78
C LEU A 109 -8.37 0.78 15.74
N GLU A 110 -8.71 1.45 14.64
CA GLU A 110 -10.03 2.05 14.42
C GLU A 110 -11.13 0.98 14.35
N ALA A 111 -10.88 -0.13 13.64
CA ALA A 111 -11.81 -1.27 13.57
C ALA A 111 -12.01 -1.94 14.94
N GLU A 112 -10.93 -2.13 15.70
CA GLU A 112 -10.99 -2.68 17.07
C GLU A 112 -11.77 -1.77 18.01
N THR A 113 -11.49 -0.46 17.99
CA THR A 113 -12.20 0.53 18.80
C THR A 113 -13.70 0.54 18.49
N THR A 114 -14.04 0.47 17.20
CA THR A 114 -15.44 0.37 16.73
C THR A 114 -16.11 -0.90 17.27
N LEU A 115 -15.45 -2.05 17.17
CA LEU A 115 -15.96 -3.32 17.69
C LEU A 115 -16.18 -3.28 19.20
N LEU A 116 -15.20 -2.77 19.97
CA LEU A 116 -15.30 -2.65 21.43
C LEU A 116 -16.43 -1.70 21.85
N THR A 117 -16.61 -0.61 21.12
CA THR A 117 -17.73 0.33 21.32
C THR A 117 -19.07 -0.36 21.09
N ASP A 118 -19.18 -1.16 20.04
CA ASP A 118 -20.40 -1.93 19.74
C ASP A 118 -20.69 -3.02 20.77
N VAL A 119 -19.68 -3.76 21.20
CA VAL A 119 -19.80 -4.76 22.27
C VAL A 119 -20.27 -4.09 23.55
N SER A 120 -19.63 -2.98 23.96
CA SER A 120 -19.99 -2.23 25.15
C SER A 120 -21.43 -1.72 25.08
N ARG A 121 -21.82 -1.09 23.97
CA ARG A 121 -23.18 -0.58 23.75
C ARG A 121 -24.24 -1.68 23.90
N ARG A 122 -24.00 -2.88 23.36
CA ARG A 122 -24.97 -3.99 23.40
C ARG A 122 -25.02 -4.70 24.75
N SER A 123 -23.88 -4.85 25.43
CA SER A 123 -23.82 -5.57 26.72
C SER A 123 -24.27 -4.71 27.91
N ARG A 124 -24.09 -3.39 27.83
CA ARG A 124 -24.34 -2.45 28.93
C ARG A 124 -25.71 -2.57 29.60
N PRO A 125 -26.85 -2.66 28.87
CA PRO A 125 -28.16 -2.76 29.53
C PRO A 125 -28.30 -4.03 30.39
N VAL A 126 -27.74 -5.16 29.94
CA VAL A 126 -27.77 -6.42 30.70
C VAL A 126 -26.87 -6.32 31.92
N LEU A 127 -25.66 -5.78 31.76
CA LEU A 127 -24.70 -5.60 32.86
C LEU A 127 -25.22 -4.62 33.93
N GLU A 128 -25.92 -3.57 33.53
CA GLU A 128 -26.53 -2.60 34.45
C GLU A 128 -27.68 -3.22 35.25
N GLN A 129 -28.52 -4.06 34.63
CA GLN A 129 -29.56 -4.82 35.33
C GLN A 129 -28.99 -5.88 36.27
N LEU A 130 -27.93 -6.58 35.85
CA LEU A 130 -27.21 -7.54 36.69
C LEU A 130 -26.53 -6.86 37.89
N ARG A 131 -26.02 -5.63 37.72
CA ARG A 131 -25.45 -4.85 38.83
C ARG A 131 -26.47 -4.53 39.91
N SER A 132 -27.72 -4.26 39.53
CA SER A 132 -28.82 -3.98 40.47
C SER A 132 -29.54 -5.24 40.98
N LEU A 133 -29.06 -6.44 40.61
CA LEU A 133 -29.70 -7.69 40.96
C LEU A 133 -29.36 -8.07 42.42
N THR A 134 -30.38 -8.13 43.27
CA THR A 134 -30.24 -8.56 44.68
C THR A 134 -30.67 -10.02 44.90
N ASP A 135 -31.66 -10.49 44.14
CA ASP A 135 -32.26 -11.83 44.26
C ASP A 135 -32.04 -12.67 42.98
N THR A 136 -32.70 -13.83 42.88
CA THR A 136 -32.61 -14.70 41.69
C THR A 136 -33.03 -13.95 40.41
N PRO A 137 -32.31 -14.15 39.29
CA PRO A 137 -32.59 -13.45 38.05
C PRO A 137 -33.97 -13.84 37.50
N SER A 138 -34.74 -12.85 37.06
CA SER A 138 -36.02 -13.08 36.39
C SER A 138 -35.82 -13.79 35.05
N ASP A 139 -36.79 -14.58 34.62
CA ASP A 139 -36.78 -15.25 33.31
C ASP A 139 -36.63 -14.24 32.15
N THR A 140 -37.16 -13.03 32.32
CA THR A 140 -37.02 -11.94 31.36
C THR A 140 -35.58 -11.46 31.22
N LEU A 141 -34.85 -11.34 32.33
CA LEU A 141 -33.44 -10.97 32.33
C LEU A 141 -32.59 -12.08 31.71
N VAL A 142 -32.88 -13.35 32.03
CA VAL A 142 -32.21 -14.51 31.42
C VAL A 142 -32.42 -14.52 29.91
N GLN A 143 -33.64 -14.28 29.45
CA GLN A 143 -33.95 -14.24 28.01
C GLN A 143 -33.25 -13.07 27.32
N MET A 144 -33.22 -11.89 27.96
CA MET A 144 -32.46 -10.74 27.45
C MET A 144 -30.96 -11.03 27.36
N ALA A 145 -30.38 -11.66 28.38
CA ALA A 145 -28.96 -12.01 28.42
C ALA A 145 -28.60 -13.04 27.33
N ARG A 146 -29.38 -14.11 27.16
CA ARG A 146 -29.19 -15.10 26.08
C ARG A 146 -29.28 -14.48 24.70
N ARG A 147 -30.20 -13.52 24.53
CA ARG A 147 -30.32 -12.78 23.27
C ARG A 147 -29.10 -11.93 22.98
N VAL A 148 -28.64 -11.15 23.96
CA VAL A 148 -27.45 -10.31 23.81
C VAL A 148 -26.20 -11.16 23.58
N GLU A 149 -26.06 -12.30 24.27
CA GLU A 149 -24.99 -13.27 24.04
C GLU A 149 -24.98 -13.76 22.58
N ALA A 150 -26.14 -14.17 22.04
CA ALA A 150 -26.24 -14.63 20.66
C ALA A 150 -25.87 -13.52 19.66
N GLU A 151 -26.34 -12.29 19.90
CA GLU A 151 -25.99 -11.12 19.07
C GLU A 151 -24.50 -10.77 19.14
N LEU A 152 -23.87 -10.87 20.32
CA LEU A 152 -22.43 -10.65 20.51
C LEU A 152 -21.60 -11.76 19.87
N ARG A 153 -22.05 -13.02 19.95
CA ARG A 153 -21.39 -14.16 19.30
C ARG A 153 -21.35 -13.98 17.79
N ASP A 154 -22.45 -13.52 17.20
CA ASP A 154 -22.50 -13.21 15.77
C ASP A 154 -21.63 -12.01 15.41
N LEU A 155 -21.65 -10.96 16.24
CA LEU A 155 -20.80 -9.77 16.05
C LEU A 155 -19.31 -10.14 16.04
N ILE A 156 -18.88 -11.02 16.94
CA ILE A 156 -17.48 -11.46 17.04
C ILE A 156 -17.12 -12.43 15.91
N ARG A 157 -18.00 -13.39 15.59
CA ARG A 157 -17.73 -14.40 14.53
C ARG A 157 -17.77 -13.81 13.13
N VAL A 158 -18.76 -12.95 12.84
CA VAL A 158 -18.98 -12.38 11.52
C VAL A 158 -19.34 -10.89 11.60
N PRO A 159 -18.38 -10.01 11.94
CA PRO A 159 -18.64 -8.59 12.16
C PRO A 159 -19.32 -7.90 10.97
N ARG A 160 -18.93 -8.29 9.74
CA ARG A 160 -19.42 -7.68 8.50
C ARG A 160 -20.91 -7.95 8.24
N LEU A 161 -21.43 -9.11 8.62
CA LEU A 161 -22.86 -9.38 8.53
C LEU A 161 -23.62 -8.78 9.72
N ALA A 162 -23.01 -8.78 10.90
CA ALA A 162 -23.59 -8.25 12.13
C ALA A 162 -23.65 -6.70 12.18
N SER A 163 -22.95 -6.00 11.28
CA SER A 163 -23.04 -4.55 11.11
C SER A 163 -24.29 -4.11 10.34
N GLN A 164 -25.02 -5.03 9.71
CA GLN A 164 -26.22 -4.74 8.93
C GLN A 164 -27.49 -4.86 9.81
N PRO A 165 -28.14 -3.74 10.21
CA PRO A 165 -29.23 -3.80 11.19
C PRO A 165 -30.43 -4.62 10.73
N ALA A 166 -30.78 -4.53 9.44
CA ALA A 166 -31.88 -5.30 8.86
C ALA A 166 -31.63 -6.81 8.93
N LEU A 167 -30.39 -7.24 8.66
CA LEU A 167 -30.01 -8.64 8.72
C LEU A 167 -30.00 -9.14 10.17
N VAL A 168 -29.47 -8.36 11.12
CA VAL A 168 -29.50 -8.70 12.55
C VAL A 168 -30.94 -8.90 13.04
N ALA A 169 -31.85 -8.00 12.66
CA ALA A 169 -33.27 -8.11 13.01
C ALA A 169 -33.92 -9.37 12.39
N ALA A 170 -33.62 -9.69 11.13
CA ALA A 170 -34.13 -10.88 10.44
C ALA A 170 -33.61 -12.18 11.06
N VAL A 171 -32.32 -12.24 11.39
CA VAL A 171 -31.68 -13.39 12.07
C VAL A 171 -32.30 -13.59 13.44
N ARG A 172 -32.46 -12.51 14.22
CA ARG A 172 -33.13 -12.55 15.51
C ARG A 172 -34.52 -13.15 15.39
N GLN A 173 -35.35 -12.58 14.51
CA GLN A 173 -36.73 -13.04 14.34
C GLN A 173 -36.80 -14.51 13.88
N ALA A 174 -35.83 -14.97 13.07
CA ALA A 174 -35.73 -16.37 12.68
C ALA A 174 -35.39 -17.28 13.87
N ARG A 175 -34.43 -16.89 14.71
CA ARG A 175 -34.07 -17.64 15.92
C ARG A 175 -35.19 -17.67 16.94
N ASP A 176 -35.92 -16.56 17.11
CA ASP A 176 -37.11 -16.49 17.96
C ASP A 176 -38.21 -17.48 17.50
N ARG A 177 -38.26 -17.81 16.20
CA ARG A 177 -39.14 -18.85 15.64
C ARG A 177 -38.60 -20.28 15.77
N GLY A 178 -37.39 -20.48 16.29
CA GLY A 178 -36.74 -21.79 16.38
C GLY A 178 -35.98 -22.21 15.11
N VAL A 179 -35.59 -21.26 14.25
CA VAL A 179 -34.70 -21.52 13.10
C VAL A 179 -33.24 -21.51 13.57
N ASP A 180 -32.45 -22.52 13.20
CA ASP A 180 -31.00 -22.50 13.41
C ASP A 180 -30.32 -21.63 12.35
N VAL A 181 -29.58 -20.60 12.77
CA VAL A 181 -28.95 -19.64 11.85
C VAL A 181 -27.45 -19.58 12.08
N VAL A 182 -26.71 -19.98 11.04
CA VAL A 182 -25.25 -19.97 11.01
C VAL A 182 -24.78 -18.91 10.02
N GLN A 183 -23.88 -18.03 10.49
CA GLN A 183 -23.22 -17.02 9.67
C GLN A 183 -21.74 -17.36 9.56
N LEU A 184 -21.20 -17.28 8.35
CA LEU A 184 -19.80 -17.55 8.02
C LEU A 184 -19.25 -16.42 7.14
N ASP A 185 -18.02 -15.99 7.43
CA ASP A 185 -17.27 -15.08 6.56
C ASP A 185 -15.92 -15.69 6.21
N ASP A 186 -15.88 -16.38 5.08
CA ASP A 186 -14.65 -16.93 4.50
C ASP A 186 -14.04 -15.98 3.46
N SER A 187 -14.58 -14.77 3.29
CA SER A 187 -14.10 -13.85 2.26
C SER A 187 -12.69 -13.32 2.52
N GLN A 188 -12.17 -13.49 3.74
CA GLN A 188 -10.85 -13.04 4.17
C GLN A 188 -9.81 -14.16 4.36
N GLN A 189 -10.15 -15.44 4.10
CA GLN A 189 -9.23 -16.57 4.33
C GLN A 189 -7.91 -16.47 3.53
N ASP A 190 -7.95 -15.88 2.34
CA ASP A 190 -6.79 -15.74 1.44
C ASP A 190 -6.32 -14.29 1.27
N THR A 191 -6.87 -13.35 2.05
CA THR A 191 -6.56 -11.93 1.85
C THR A 191 -5.39 -11.53 2.76
N ASP A 192 -4.33 -11.00 2.18
CA ASP A 192 -3.26 -10.36 2.94
C ASP A 192 -3.90 -9.28 3.84
N LEU A 193 -3.61 -9.29 5.13
CA LEU A 193 -4.28 -8.47 6.18
C LEU A 193 -4.21 -6.96 5.94
N THR A 194 -3.48 -6.55 4.89
CA THR A 194 -3.28 -5.21 4.34
C THR A 194 -4.37 -4.75 3.38
N ILE A 195 -5.22 -5.63 2.86
CA ILE A 195 -6.26 -5.26 1.87
C ILE A 195 -7.60 -5.03 2.57
N THR A 196 -8.20 -3.87 2.32
CA THR A 196 -9.55 -3.54 2.79
C THR A 196 -10.54 -4.63 2.34
N PRO A 197 -11.37 -5.18 3.25
CA PRO A 197 -12.31 -6.23 2.88
C PRO A 197 -13.28 -5.74 1.80
N PRO A 198 -13.67 -6.61 0.86
CA PRO A 198 -14.55 -6.22 -0.23
C PRO A 198 -15.89 -5.71 0.31
N PRO A 199 -16.58 -4.81 -0.41
CA PRO A 199 -17.92 -4.39 0.00
C PRO A 199 -18.88 -5.59 0.00
N LEU A 200 -19.92 -5.54 0.84
CA LEU A 200 -20.96 -6.55 0.84
C LEU A 200 -21.72 -6.53 -0.51
N PRO A 201 -22.14 -7.68 -1.04
CA PRO A 201 -22.97 -7.72 -2.23
C PRO A 201 -24.29 -6.98 -1.99
N THR A 202 -24.68 -6.12 -2.93
CA THR A 202 -25.84 -5.23 -2.79
C THR A 202 -27.16 -5.96 -2.54
N THR A 203 -27.36 -7.13 -3.16
CA THR A 203 -28.59 -7.94 -3.01
C THR A 203 -28.56 -8.93 -1.85
N LEU A 204 -27.44 -9.00 -1.10
CA LEU A 204 -27.26 -9.99 -0.04
C LEU A 204 -28.26 -9.82 1.09
N VAL A 205 -28.39 -8.60 1.60
CA VAL A 205 -29.24 -8.31 2.77
C VAL A 205 -30.70 -8.63 2.45
N ASP A 206 -31.19 -8.21 1.29
CA ASP A 206 -32.58 -8.46 0.87
C ASP A 206 -32.86 -9.94 0.62
N THR A 207 -31.93 -10.65 -0.04
CA THR A 207 -32.09 -12.08 -0.32
C THR A 207 -32.03 -12.91 0.96
N ALA A 208 -31.08 -12.60 1.85
CA ALA A 208 -30.96 -13.23 3.15
C ALA A 208 -32.21 -13.01 4.01
N THR A 209 -32.70 -11.77 4.08
CA THR A 209 -33.88 -11.41 4.86
C THR A 209 -35.12 -12.15 4.37
N ARG A 210 -35.34 -12.22 3.04
CA ARG A 210 -36.44 -13.01 2.45
C ARG A 210 -36.35 -14.49 2.79
N MET A 211 -35.16 -15.09 2.70
CA MET A 211 -34.97 -16.50 3.03
C MET A 211 -35.18 -16.78 4.52
N LEU A 212 -34.68 -15.91 5.40
CA LEU A 212 -34.87 -16.02 6.84
C LEU A 212 -36.35 -15.91 7.22
N HIS A 213 -37.11 -14.98 6.63
CA HIS A 213 -38.55 -14.86 6.87
C HIS A 213 -39.36 -16.09 6.44
N ARG A 214 -38.93 -16.79 5.38
CA ARG A 214 -39.59 -18.03 4.90
C ARG A 214 -39.23 -19.27 5.73
N ALA A 215 -38.15 -19.21 6.52
CA ALA A 215 -37.70 -20.34 7.31
C ALA A 215 -38.65 -20.61 8.50
N LYS A 216 -38.97 -21.89 8.69
CA LYS A 216 -39.89 -22.39 9.74
C LYS A 216 -39.12 -23.01 10.91
N ASN A 217 -39.81 -23.21 12.03
CA ASN A 217 -39.25 -23.88 13.22
C ASN A 217 -38.62 -25.24 12.84
N GLY A 218 -37.41 -25.50 13.33
CA GLY A 218 -36.64 -26.72 13.04
C GLY A 218 -35.90 -26.72 11.70
N GLU A 219 -36.03 -25.65 10.89
CA GLU A 219 -35.20 -25.46 9.70
C GLU A 219 -33.86 -24.80 10.06
N SER A 220 -32.85 -24.98 9.21
CA SER A 220 -31.55 -24.31 9.35
C SER A 220 -31.25 -23.39 8.16
N VAL A 221 -30.63 -22.23 8.41
CA VAL A 221 -30.20 -21.27 7.40
C VAL A 221 -28.72 -20.96 7.59
N VAL A 222 -27.91 -21.17 6.55
CA VAL A 222 -26.49 -20.84 6.51
C VAL A 222 -26.28 -19.67 5.56
N LEU A 223 -25.72 -18.57 6.08
CA LEU A 223 -25.30 -17.41 5.31
C LEU A 223 -23.78 -17.41 5.26
N ARG A 224 -23.21 -17.47 4.06
CA ARG A 224 -21.76 -17.57 3.87
C ARG A 224 -21.26 -16.54 2.88
N LEU A 225 -20.37 -15.65 3.34
CA LEU A 225 -19.54 -14.84 2.44
C LEU A 225 -18.40 -15.72 1.92
N CYS A 226 -18.24 -15.75 0.60
CA CYS A 226 -17.34 -16.69 -0.06
C CYS A 226 -15.93 -16.10 -0.25
N PRO A 227 -14.88 -16.95 -0.24
CA PRO A 227 -13.50 -16.52 -0.50
C PRO A 227 -13.34 -15.89 -1.88
N GLN A 228 -12.27 -15.11 -2.06
CA GLN A 228 -12.07 -14.31 -3.29
C GLN A 228 -11.98 -15.15 -4.57
N HIS A 229 -11.42 -16.36 -4.47
CA HIS A 229 -11.29 -17.29 -5.60
C HIS A 229 -12.64 -17.94 -6.00
N SER A 230 -13.72 -17.75 -5.22
CA SER A 230 -15.05 -18.26 -5.57
C SER A 230 -15.74 -17.36 -6.60
N PRO A 231 -16.43 -17.94 -7.62
CA PRO A 231 -17.23 -17.17 -8.57
C PRO A 231 -18.44 -16.48 -7.93
N TYR A 232 -18.76 -16.83 -6.68
CA TYR A 232 -19.81 -16.22 -5.89
C TYR A 232 -19.22 -15.31 -4.82
N ALA A 233 -19.90 -14.22 -4.53
CA ALA A 233 -19.57 -13.36 -3.40
C ALA A 233 -20.22 -13.84 -2.10
N ALA A 234 -21.41 -14.45 -2.21
CA ALA A 234 -22.11 -15.03 -1.07
C ALA A 234 -23.03 -16.19 -1.49
N THR A 235 -23.31 -17.06 -0.53
CA THR A 235 -24.30 -18.13 -0.65
C THR A 235 -25.22 -18.13 0.55
N ILE A 236 -26.50 -18.41 0.32
CA ILE A 236 -27.50 -18.55 1.38
C ILE A 236 -28.18 -19.90 1.17
N GLN A 237 -28.01 -20.80 2.14
CA GLN A 237 -28.56 -22.15 2.10
C GLN A 237 -29.63 -22.28 3.17
N ARG A 238 -30.82 -22.74 2.81
CA ARG A 238 -31.86 -23.16 3.75
C ARG A 238 -32.04 -24.66 3.65
N ARG A 239 -32.02 -25.35 4.79
CA ARG A 239 -32.32 -26.78 4.92
C ARG A 239 -33.64 -26.93 5.66
N GLY A 240 -34.63 -27.50 4.98
CA GLY A 240 -35.93 -27.82 5.56
C GLY A 240 -35.88 -29.08 6.42
N ALA A 241 -36.89 -29.27 7.28
CA ALA A 241 -37.00 -30.43 8.18
C ALA A 241 -37.04 -31.78 7.43
N ALA A 242 -37.57 -31.80 6.20
CA ALA A 242 -37.60 -32.98 5.33
C ALA A 242 -36.31 -33.18 4.49
N GLY A 243 -35.24 -32.45 4.79
CA GLY A 243 -33.97 -32.51 4.05
C GLY A 243 -33.94 -31.70 2.75
N ALA A 244 -35.03 -31.02 2.37
CA ALA A 244 -35.06 -30.16 1.19
C ALA A 244 -34.08 -28.98 1.33
N ILE A 245 -33.21 -28.78 0.32
CA ILE A 245 -32.20 -27.72 0.31
C ILE A 245 -32.59 -26.66 -0.72
N ALA A 246 -32.80 -25.42 -0.26
CA ALA A 246 -32.87 -24.25 -1.13
C ALA A 246 -31.54 -23.49 -1.05
N LEU A 247 -30.95 -23.16 -2.19
CA LEU A 247 -29.66 -22.48 -2.27
C LEU A 247 -29.75 -21.27 -3.19
N GLU A 248 -29.52 -20.10 -2.62
CA GLU A 248 -29.34 -18.86 -3.37
C GLU A 248 -27.85 -18.53 -3.49
N ARG A 249 -27.42 -18.14 -4.69
CA ARG A 249 -26.02 -17.80 -4.98
C ARG A 249 -25.93 -16.40 -5.55
N ILE A 250 -25.16 -15.54 -4.90
CA ILE A 250 -24.95 -14.17 -5.35
C ILE A 250 -23.61 -14.13 -6.09
N ARG A 251 -23.66 -13.86 -7.40
CA ARG A 251 -22.46 -13.75 -8.23
C ARG A 251 -21.60 -12.57 -7.77
N ARG A 252 -20.29 -12.74 -7.87
CA ARG A 252 -19.34 -11.64 -7.72
C ARG A 252 -19.47 -10.74 -8.95
N ALA A 253 -19.67 -9.43 -8.74
CA ALA A 253 -19.56 -8.48 -9.83
C ALA A 253 -18.10 -8.49 -10.30
N SER A 254 -17.90 -8.72 -11.60
CA SER A 254 -16.60 -8.69 -12.28
C SER A 254 -16.08 -7.26 -12.38
#